data_AF-A0A0D6KAI6-F1
#
_entry.id   AF-A0A0D6KAI6-F1
#
_cell.length_a   1.000
_cell.length_b   1.000
_cell.length_c   1.000
_cell.angle_alpha   90.00
_cell.angle_beta   90.00
_cell.angle_gamma   90.00
#
_symmetry.space_group_name_H-M   'P 1'
#
loop_
_entity.id
_entity.type
_entity.pdbx_description
1 polymer ?
#
loop_
_entity_poly.entity_id
_entity_poly.type
_entity_poly.pdbx_seq_one_letter_code
_entity_poly.pdbx_strand_id
1 'polypeptide(L)'
;MIAMNILFKFTSVTSLILLITSGCTPAANTQNLTTSSSNLTKCPDKPEAVLDANKVKTINLSNQKITESGMVSQNKSVGYVFEAQAGQRLVYNTLQDVCIAVYTPENRLLNSGVLPITGKYTVQIFILKGSTTFDLAMNLESKSTSPPTVTPTTPTVTPTSSTTPLATTPPSLTKNTNPSPISTSKERFSSFTNNNVSRPSPTEVIKDYYAKINNRQYRSAWNILPVELQEDKELHPNGYSSFLDWYRDKVDFINIHNIYLAESNKDYATVKMSSTYYMRSGRKAPINLNFYMVWNESQQKWELSKTKIVN
;
A
#
# COMPACT_ATOMS: atom_id res chain seq x y z
N MET A 1 7.74 -10.19 5.71
CA MET A 1 8.33 -11.54 5.76
C MET A 1 9.84 -11.36 5.91
N ILE A 2 10.50 -11.30 7.06
CA ILE A 2 10.24 -11.74 8.45
C ILE A 2 10.28 -13.27 8.66
N ALA A 3 9.85 -14.11 7.70
CA ALA A 3 9.95 -15.57 7.84
C ALA A 3 11.40 -16.06 7.93
N MET A 4 12.27 -15.50 7.08
CA MET A 4 13.70 -15.81 7.05
C MET A 4 14.37 -15.46 8.40
N ASN A 5 14.11 -14.26 8.93
CA ASN A 5 14.65 -13.84 10.24
C ASN A 5 14.01 -14.56 11.45
N ILE A 6 12.73 -14.96 11.41
CA ILE A 6 12.11 -15.72 12.52
C ILE A 6 12.63 -17.15 12.55
N LEU A 7 12.70 -17.88 11.43
CA LEU A 7 13.17 -19.27 11.47
C LEU A 7 14.65 -19.39 11.86
N PHE A 8 15.50 -18.41 11.52
CA PHE A 8 16.89 -18.35 11.98
C PHE A 8 17.02 -18.16 13.51
N LYS A 9 16.11 -17.40 14.15
CA LYS A 9 16.11 -17.23 15.62
C LYS A 9 15.79 -18.51 16.39
N PHE A 10 15.19 -19.51 15.75
CA PHE A 10 14.91 -20.82 16.35
C PHE A 10 16.04 -21.86 16.19
N THR A 11 17.22 -21.47 15.69
CA THR A 11 18.38 -22.39 15.53
C THR A 11 19.65 -21.95 16.26
N SER A 12 19.55 -21.03 17.22
CA SER A 12 20.72 -20.45 17.93
C SER A 12 20.61 -20.51 19.45
N VAL A 13 20.33 -21.70 20.01
CA VAL A 13 20.39 -21.96 21.47
C VAL A 13 21.08 -23.30 21.78
N THR A 14 22.39 -23.38 21.52
CA THR A 14 23.33 -24.28 22.23
C THR A 14 24.77 -23.84 21.99
N SER A 15 25.34 -23.07 22.93
CA SER A 15 26.73 -23.25 23.37
C SER A 15 26.90 -22.59 24.75
N LEU A 16 27.78 -23.13 25.58
CA LEU A 16 27.82 -22.92 27.03
C LEU A 16 29.24 -23.16 27.55
N ILE A 17 29.70 -22.39 28.57
CA ILE A 17 30.95 -22.60 29.35
C ILE A 17 32.25 -22.30 28.54
N LEU A 18 33.30 -21.62 29.05
CA LEU A 18 33.62 -21.07 30.38
C LEU A 18 34.47 -19.76 30.31
N LEU A 19 34.75 -19.20 31.49
CA LEU A 19 35.69 -18.11 31.90
C LEU A 19 37.14 -18.28 31.36
N ILE A 20 38.07 -17.30 31.44
CA ILE A 20 38.17 -16.07 32.28
C ILE A 20 38.54 -14.83 31.39
N THR A 21 39.26 -13.72 31.72
CA THR A 21 40.16 -13.30 32.83
C THR A 21 40.01 -11.78 33.15
N SER A 22 41.09 -11.02 33.43
CA SER A 22 41.10 -9.69 34.06
C SER A 22 41.99 -8.63 33.36
N GLY A 23 41.63 -7.35 33.43
CA GLY A 23 42.55 -6.22 33.12
C GLY A 23 41.90 -4.82 33.15
N CYS A 24 42.43 -3.92 33.98
CA CYS A 24 42.21 -2.45 33.98
C CYS A 24 43.60 -1.78 33.87
N THR A 25 43.80 -0.54 33.41
CA THR A 25 43.34 0.75 33.99
C THR A 25 43.39 1.91 32.95
N PRO A 26 42.90 3.14 33.24
CA PRO A 26 42.61 4.17 32.22
C PRO A 26 43.64 5.32 32.08
N ALA A 27 43.52 6.08 30.99
CA ALA A 27 44.05 7.43 30.81
C ALA A 27 43.06 8.26 29.95
N ALA A 28 43.05 9.59 30.07
CA ALA A 28 41.98 10.43 29.50
C ALA A 28 42.49 11.62 28.66
N ASN A 29 41.83 11.89 27.53
CA ASN A 29 41.36 13.22 27.10
C ASN A 29 40.35 13.04 25.93
N THR A 30 39.13 13.61 25.94
CA THR A 30 38.76 15.04 25.84
C THR A 30 39.06 15.56 24.42
N GLN A 31 38.11 15.77 23.49
CA GLN A 31 36.74 16.31 23.62
C GLN A 31 35.69 15.74 22.61
N ASN A 32 34.41 16.01 22.92
CA ASN A 32 33.30 16.26 21.98
C ASN A 32 32.98 15.21 20.90
N LEU A 33 32.35 14.12 21.32
CA LEU A 33 31.29 13.50 20.53
C LEU A 33 29.94 13.80 21.19
N THR A 34 29.21 14.80 20.68
CA THR A 34 27.87 15.17 21.16
C THR A 34 26.84 14.13 20.73
N THR A 35 26.65 13.11 21.55
CA THR A 35 25.58 12.12 21.41
C THR A 35 24.22 12.72 21.77
N SER A 36 23.66 13.54 20.87
CA SER A 36 22.29 14.04 20.94
C SER A 36 21.27 12.90 20.78
N SER A 37 20.97 12.25 21.90
CA SER A 37 19.90 11.26 22.00
C SER A 37 18.55 11.84 21.59
N SER A 38 17.75 11.00 20.94
CA SER A 38 16.27 10.99 20.97
C SER A 38 15.54 12.34 20.92
N ASN A 39 15.11 12.75 19.70
CA ASN A 39 13.80 13.38 19.50
C ASN A 39 13.31 13.14 18.06
N LEU A 40 12.48 12.12 17.88
CA LEU A 40 11.84 11.77 16.61
C LEU A 40 10.45 12.41 16.57
N THR A 41 10.31 13.63 16.02
CA THR A 41 8.96 14.26 15.93
C THR A 41 8.80 15.35 14.88
N LYS A 42 9.86 15.77 14.16
CA LYS A 42 9.75 16.71 13.04
C LYS A 42 10.69 16.33 11.90
N CYS A 43 10.19 16.49 10.69
CA CYS A 43 10.98 16.38 9.46
C CYS A 43 12.02 17.51 9.39
N PRO A 44 13.22 17.25 8.83
CA PRO A 44 14.22 18.28 8.64
C PRO A 44 13.75 19.28 7.58
N ASP A 45 14.11 20.55 7.75
CA ASP A 45 13.77 21.63 6.81
C ASP A 45 14.37 21.39 5.41
N LYS A 46 15.37 20.50 5.26
CA LYS A 46 15.87 20.06 3.97
C LYS A 46 15.93 18.53 3.90
N PRO A 47 15.37 17.89 2.86
CA PRO A 47 15.56 16.47 2.62
C PRO A 47 17.02 16.12 2.33
N GLU A 48 17.55 15.11 3.01
CA GLU A 48 18.85 14.50 2.67
C GLU A 48 18.71 13.52 1.49
N ALA A 49 17.54 12.91 1.33
CA ALA A 49 17.22 12.04 0.21
C ALA A 49 17.15 12.85 -1.08
N VAL A 50 18.04 12.54 -2.03
CA VAL A 50 18.01 13.13 -3.38
C VAL A 50 16.75 12.67 -4.12
N LEU A 51 16.11 13.59 -4.85
CA LEU A 51 15.05 13.26 -5.79
C LEU A 51 15.65 13.06 -7.18
N ASP A 52 15.48 11.86 -7.74
CA ASP A 52 15.83 11.61 -9.15
C ASP A 52 14.79 12.28 -10.05
N ALA A 53 15.19 13.36 -10.72
CA ALA A 53 14.33 14.14 -11.61
C ALA A 53 13.74 13.32 -12.77
N ASN A 54 14.35 12.17 -13.12
CA ASN A 54 13.84 11.26 -14.16
C ASN A 54 12.75 10.30 -13.65
N LYS A 55 12.46 10.32 -12.33
CA LYS A 55 11.52 9.42 -11.65
C LYS A 55 10.39 10.18 -10.94
N VAL A 56 10.11 11.41 -11.36
CA VAL A 56 8.95 12.19 -10.88
C VAL A 56 7.71 11.86 -11.71
N LYS A 57 6.56 11.65 -11.05
CA LYS A 57 5.27 11.38 -11.71
C LYS A 57 4.50 12.69 -11.91
N THR A 58 4.16 13.05 -13.15
CA THR A 58 3.24 14.16 -13.40
C THR A 58 1.84 13.81 -12.90
N ILE A 59 1.21 14.72 -12.14
CA ILE A 59 -0.16 14.60 -11.64
C ILE A 59 -0.96 15.87 -11.93
N ASN A 60 -2.25 15.72 -12.20
CA ASN A 60 -3.16 16.83 -12.47
C ASN A 60 -3.96 17.14 -11.20
N LEU A 61 -3.59 18.20 -10.48
CA LEU A 61 -4.35 18.68 -9.33
C LEU A 61 -5.43 19.67 -9.75
N SER A 62 -6.56 19.65 -9.04
CA SER A 62 -7.70 20.55 -9.23
C SER A 62 -8.39 20.78 -7.88
N ASN A 63 -9.60 21.39 -7.88
CA ASN A 63 -10.42 21.44 -6.68
C ASN A 63 -10.93 20.05 -6.21
N GLN A 64 -10.87 19.02 -7.07
CA GLN A 64 -11.17 17.64 -6.68
C GLN A 64 -9.97 17.02 -5.97
N LYS A 65 -10.24 16.34 -4.86
CA LYS A 65 -9.25 15.59 -4.09
C LYS A 65 -8.89 14.28 -4.80
N ILE A 66 -7.62 14.15 -5.18
CA ILE A 66 -7.02 12.87 -5.61
C ILE A 66 -6.26 12.26 -4.43
N THR A 67 -5.93 10.97 -4.53
CA THR A 67 -4.99 10.30 -3.63
C THR A 67 -3.92 9.60 -4.46
N GLU A 68 -2.66 9.88 -4.14
CA GLU A 68 -1.50 9.19 -4.69
C GLU A 68 -0.89 8.31 -3.60
N SER A 69 -0.69 7.03 -3.88
CA SER A 69 -0.11 6.07 -2.94
C SER A 69 1.24 5.56 -3.45
N GLY A 70 2.16 5.27 -2.54
CA GLY A 70 3.51 4.83 -2.90
C GLY A 70 4.31 4.24 -1.75
N MET A 71 5.60 4.01 -2.00
CA MET A 71 6.58 3.57 -0.99
C MET A 71 7.80 4.49 -1.01
N VAL A 72 8.29 4.85 0.18
CA VAL A 72 9.52 5.63 0.38
C VAL A 72 10.44 4.91 1.35
N SER A 73 11.75 5.15 1.21
CA SER A 73 12.77 4.69 2.15
C SER A 73 13.77 5.80 2.43
N GLN A 74 14.61 5.60 3.46
CA GLN A 74 15.63 6.58 3.87
C GLN A 74 16.50 7.09 2.69
N ASN A 75 16.76 6.25 1.69
CA ASN A 75 17.62 6.57 0.54
C ASN A 75 16.85 6.73 -0.78
N LYS A 76 15.51 6.59 -0.80
CA LYS A 76 14.68 6.67 -2.01
C LYS A 76 13.41 7.47 -1.73
N SER A 77 13.41 8.72 -2.20
CA SER A 77 12.25 9.61 -2.21
C SER A 77 11.35 9.37 -3.43
N VAL A 78 10.08 9.75 -3.34
CA VAL A 78 9.13 9.77 -4.44
C VAL A 78 8.78 11.23 -4.77
N GLY A 79 8.74 11.58 -6.05
CA GLY A 79 8.38 12.92 -6.50
C GLY A 79 7.10 12.93 -7.34
N TYR A 80 6.25 13.92 -7.12
CA TYR A 80 5.13 14.26 -8.00
C TYR A 80 5.30 15.69 -8.52
N VAL A 81 4.97 15.93 -9.79
CA VAL A 81 4.99 17.28 -10.40
C VAL A 81 3.59 17.66 -10.83
N PHE A 82 3.16 18.89 -10.49
CA PHE A 82 1.87 19.44 -10.89
C PHE A 82 2.02 20.89 -11.36
N GLU A 83 1.10 21.35 -12.21
CA GLU A 83 1.01 22.77 -12.60
C GLU A 83 -0.03 23.50 -11.75
N ALA A 84 0.27 24.75 -11.37
CA ALA A 84 -0.62 25.60 -10.59
C ALA A 84 -0.39 27.09 -10.85
N GLN A 85 -1.36 27.91 -10.42
CA GLN A 85 -1.37 29.37 -10.56
C GLN A 85 -1.01 30.07 -9.24
N ALA A 86 -0.39 31.24 -9.34
CA ALA A 86 -0.08 32.10 -8.20
C ALA A 86 -1.34 32.41 -7.36
N GLY A 87 -1.24 32.27 -6.05
CA GLY A 87 -2.34 32.51 -5.10
C GLY A 87 -3.31 31.35 -4.91
N GLN A 88 -3.17 30.23 -5.62
CA GLN A 88 -3.80 28.96 -5.22
C GLN A 88 -3.16 28.41 -3.95
N ARG A 89 -3.87 27.54 -3.24
CA ARG A 89 -3.38 26.80 -2.07
C ARG A 89 -3.31 25.31 -2.40
N LEU A 90 -2.13 24.71 -2.24
CA LEU A 90 -2.01 23.25 -2.15
C LEU A 90 -2.52 22.81 -0.78
N VAL A 91 -3.51 21.94 -0.77
CA VAL A 91 -3.97 21.20 0.40
C VAL A 91 -3.54 19.76 0.23
N TYR A 92 -2.86 19.22 1.25
CA TYR A 92 -2.44 17.83 1.27
C TYR A 92 -2.64 17.22 2.66
N ASN A 93 -2.93 15.92 2.71
CA ASN A 93 -3.02 15.17 3.96
C ASN A 93 -2.56 13.71 3.77
N THR A 94 -1.92 13.16 4.79
CA THR A 94 -1.52 11.75 4.89
C THR A 94 -1.74 11.27 6.32
N LEU A 95 -1.88 9.96 6.53
CA LEU A 95 -2.02 9.35 7.86
C LEU A 95 -0.75 8.60 8.29
N GLN A 96 0.26 8.53 7.42
CA GLN A 96 1.50 7.81 7.66
C GLN A 96 2.62 8.77 8.06
N ASP A 97 3.55 8.28 8.87
CA ASP A 97 4.72 9.05 9.33
C ASP A 97 5.73 9.21 8.18
N VAL A 98 5.45 10.19 7.32
CA VAL A 98 6.26 10.56 6.16
C VAL A 98 6.51 12.05 6.09
N CYS A 99 7.68 12.41 5.60
CA CYS A 99 8.08 13.79 5.36
C CYS A 99 7.71 14.23 3.96
N ILE A 100 7.13 15.43 3.86
CA ILE A 100 6.66 16.02 2.61
C ILE A 100 7.33 17.38 2.45
N ALA A 101 8.15 17.52 1.41
CA ALA A 101 8.73 18.79 0.97
C ALA A 101 8.01 19.25 -0.31
N VAL A 102 7.75 20.55 -0.43
CA VAL A 102 7.15 21.14 -1.64
C VAL A 102 8.13 22.16 -2.21
N TYR A 103 8.39 22.09 -3.51
CA TYR A 103 9.32 22.96 -4.21
C TYR A 103 8.60 23.84 -5.22
N THR A 104 8.99 25.11 -5.29
CA THR A 104 8.54 26.07 -6.32
C THR A 104 9.14 25.75 -7.69
N PRO A 105 8.62 26.35 -8.78
CA PRO A 105 9.26 26.33 -10.10
C PRO A 105 10.74 26.74 -10.13
N GLU A 106 11.22 27.47 -9.13
CA GLU A 106 12.63 27.87 -8.97
C GLU A 106 13.47 26.85 -8.16
N ASN A 107 12.92 25.67 -7.86
CA ASN A 107 13.48 24.65 -6.96
C ASN A 107 13.75 25.15 -5.52
N ARG A 108 13.07 26.21 -5.08
CA ARG A 108 13.11 26.66 -3.68
C ARG A 108 12.08 25.89 -2.86
N LEU A 109 12.42 25.52 -1.63
CA LEU A 109 11.45 24.94 -0.70
C LEU A 109 10.34 25.95 -0.35
N LEU A 110 9.10 25.48 -0.27
CA LEU A 110 7.93 26.26 0.05
C LEU A 110 7.39 25.94 1.45
N ASN A 111 7.59 26.86 2.39
CA ASN A 111 7.16 26.72 3.80
C ASN A 111 5.69 27.14 4.03
N SER A 112 4.85 27.04 3.00
CA SER A 112 3.50 27.62 2.95
C SER A 112 2.58 26.79 2.08
N GLY A 113 1.32 26.60 2.49
CA GLY A 113 0.32 25.98 1.62
C GLY A 113 -0.08 26.87 0.41
N VAL A 114 0.14 28.19 0.48
CA VAL A 114 -0.15 29.11 -0.63
C VAL A 114 1.03 29.15 -1.61
N LEU A 115 0.71 29.01 -2.89
CA LEU A 115 1.66 28.92 -4.01
C LEU A 115 1.99 30.35 -4.52
N PRO A 116 3.24 30.82 -4.42
CA PRO A 116 3.57 32.23 -4.66
C PRO A 116 3.63 32.64 -6.15
N ILE A 117 3.84 31.70 -7.07
CA ILE A 117 4.04 31.98 -8.50
C ILE A 117 3.28 30.94 -9.36
N THR A 118 3.07 31.24 -10.63
CA THR A 118 2.49 30.28 -11.59
C THR A 118 3.59 29.39 -12.16
N GLY A 119 3.36 28.07 -12.26
CA GLY A 119 4.30 27.15 -12.90
C GLY A 119 4.21 25.71 -12.38
N LYS A 120 5.28 24.93 -12.63
CA LYS A 120 5.44 23.55 -12.18
C LYS A 120 5.99 23.48 -10.75
N TYR A 121 5.22 22.88 -9.85
CA TYR A 121 5.59 22.60 -8.47
C TYR A 121 5.92 21.12 -8.31
N THR A 122 6.85 20.80 -7.40
CA THR A 122 7.25 19.41 -7.10
C THR A 122 6.93 19.08 -5.65
N VAL A 123 6.19 17.99 -5.39
CA VAL A 123 6.02 17.39 -4.07
C VAL A 123 6.99 16.24 -3.93
N GLN A 124 7.86 16.26 -2.93
CA GLN A 124 8.79 15.18 -2.61
C GLN A 124 8.37 14.52 -1.29
N ILE A 125 8.13 13.20 -1.32
CA ILE A 125 7.85 12.38 -0.14
C ILE A 125 9.10 11.58 0.19
N PHE A 126 9.49 11.57 1.47
CA PHE A 126 10.67 10.87 1.98
C PHE A 126 10.47 10.47 3.44
N ILE A 127 11.40 9.69 3.99
CA ILE A 127 11.47 9.38 5.43
C ILE A 127 12.92 9.39 5.92
N LEU A 128 13.10 9.47 7.24
CA LEU A 128 14.43 9.60 7.84
C LEU A 128 15.11 8.25 8.13
N LYS A 129 14.33 7.17 8.33
CA LYS A 129 14.83 5.83 8.66
C LYS A 129 13.88 4.73 8.13
N GLY A 130 14.46 3.60 7.70
CA GLY A 130 13.70 2.41 7.27
C GLY A 130 12.99 2.56 5.92
N SER A 131 11.82 1.92 5.79
CA SER A 131 10.90 2.02 4.65
C SER A 131 9.44 2.11 5.12
N THR A 132 8.59 2.83 4.39
CA THR A 132 7.14 2.84 4.64
C THR A 132 6.33 3.07 3.36
N THR A 133 5.05 2.73 3.43
CA THR A 133 4.04 3.01 2.41
C THR A 133 3.20 4.19 2.84
N PHE A 134 2.85 5.08 1.92
CA PHE A 134 2.06 6.28 2.19
C PHE A 134 0.82 6.34 1.29
N ASP A 135 -0.22 7.01 1.78
CA ASP A 135 -1.32 7.54 0.99
C ASP A 135 -1.32 9.06 1.16
N LEU A 136 -1.17 9.79 0.07
CA LEU A 136 -1.09 11.25 0.04
C LEU A 136 -2.28 11.80 -0.75
N ALA A 137 -3.29 12.27 -0.01
CA ALA A 137 -4.43 12.97 -0.60
C ALA A 137 -4.07 14.43 -0.88
N MET A 138 -4.43 14.95 -2.06
CA MET A 138 -4.05 16.29 -2.55
C MET A 138 -5.18 16.97 -3.33
N ASN A 139 -5.30 18.29 -3.17
CA ASN A 139 -6.11 19.17 -4.02
C ASN A 139 -5.54 20.60 -4.07
N LEU A 140 -5.96 21.38 -5.07
CA LEU A 140 -5.73 22.81 -5.18
C LEU A 140 -7.01 23.60 -4.83
N GLU A 141 -6.93 24.47 -3.85
CA GLU A 141 -7.97 25.46 -3.56
C GLU A 141 -7.62 26.78 -4.25
N SER A 142 -8.54 27.31 -5.05
CA SER A 142 -8.41 28.68 -5.57
C SER A 142 -8.79 29.69 -4.50
N LYS A 143 -8.09 30.82 -4.43
CA LYS A 143 -8.48 31.97 -3.59
C LYS A 143 -9.88 32.44 -4.00
N SER A 144 -10.89 32.12 -3.18
CA SER A 144 -12.26 32.55 -3.45
C SER A 144 -12.30 34.08 -3.58
N THR A 145 -12.80 34.53 -4.73
CA THR A 145 -13.09 35.95 -5.00
C THR A 145 -14.58 36.05 -5.34
N SER A 146 -15.43 35.51 -4.45
CA SER A 146 -16.87 35.71 -4.43
C SER A 146 -17.30 36.23 -3.05
N PRO A 147 -17.85 37.45 -2.94
CA PRO A 147 -18.62 37.82 -1.76
C PRO A 147 -19.88 36.94 -1.69
N PRO A 148 -20.48 36.74 -0.50
CA PRO A 148 -21.71 35.97 -0.37
C PRO A 148 -22.87 36.70 -1.06
N THR A 149 -23.27 36.23 -2.24
CA THR A 149 -24.51 36.68 -2.90
C THR A 149 -25.71 36.21 -2.11
N VAL A 150 -26.14 37.02 -1.13
CA VAL A 150 -27.41 36.85 -0.44
C VAL A 150 -28.56 37.17 -1.39
N THR A 151 -29.07 36.15 -2.07
CA THR A 151 -30.33 36.23 -2.80
C THR A 151 -31.49 36.43 -1.82
N PRO A 152 -32.26 37.53 -1.89
CA PRO A 152 -33.40 37.74 -1.02
C PRO A 152 -34.59 36.90 -1.49
N THR A 153 -34.84 35.77 -0.82
CA THR A 153 -35.98 34.90 -1.12
C THR A 153 -37.27 35.49 -0.54
N THR A 154 -38.00 36.26 -1.34
CA THR A 154 -39.32 36.81 -0.97
C THR A 154 -40.34 35.67 -0.74
N PRO A 155 -41.10 35.66 0.38
CA PRO A 155 -42.12 34.66 0.62
C PRO A 155 -43.40 34.97 -0.17
N THR A 156 -43.75 34.10 -1.13
CA THR A 156 -45.06 34.11 -1.81
C THR A 156 -45.96 33.04 -1.18
N VAL A 157 -47.21 33.41 -0.86
CA VAL A 157 -48.16 32.58 -0.09
C VAL A 157 -49.48 32.35 -0.82
N THR A 158 -50.17 31.26 -0.43
CA THR A 158 -51.61 30.94 -0.70
C THR A 158 -52.05 30.69 -2.16
N PRO A 159 -53.22 30.04 -2.42
CA PRO A 159 -54.19 29.42 -1.50
C PRO A 159 -54.50 27.91 -1.76
N THR A 160 -55.44 27.35 -1.00
CA THR A 160 -55.82 25.91 -0.95
C THR A 160 -57.22 25.63 -1.50
N SER A 161 -57.40 24.53 -2.26
CA SER A 161 -58.68 23.84 -2.53
C SER A 161 -58.45 22.51 -3.31
N SER A 162 -59.30 21.46 -3.30
CA SER A 162 -60.31 20.96 -2.34
C SER A 162 -60.89 19.58 -2.77
N THR A 163 -61.07 18.62 -1.85
CA THR A 163 -62.08 17.51 -1.81
C THR A 163 -62.23 16.48 -2.98
N THR A 164 -62.05 15.13 -2.82
CA THR A 164 -62.97 14.06 -2.26
C THR A 164 -63.93 13.42 -3.33
N PRO A 165 -64.37 12.12 -3.35
CA PRO A 165 -63.87 10.79 -2.88
C PRO A 165 -64.04 9.57 -3.87
N LEU A 166 -63.74 8.32 -3.40
CA LEU A 166 -64.27 6.98 -3.83
C LEU A 166 -63.88 6.43 -5.24
N ALA A 167 -63.90 5.11 -5.57
CA ALA A 167 -64.15 3.82 -4.87
C ALA A 167 -63.26 2.71 -5.54
N THR A 168 -62.61 1.72 -4.90
CA THR A 168 -63.02 0.53 -4.09
C THR A 168 -63.26 -0.77 -4.90
N THR A 169 -62.88 -1.93 -4.30
CA THR A 169 -63.08 -3.36 -4.70
C THR A 169 -61.92 -4.06 -5.48
N PRO A 170 -61.81 -5.41 -5.50
CA PRO A 170 -61.43 -6.23 -4.33
C PRO A 170 -60.33 -7.31 -4.63
N PRO A 171 -59.76 -7.99 -3.61
CA PRO A 171 -58.68 -8.98 -3.81
C PRO A 171 -59.17 -10.40 -4.17
N SER A 172 -58.30 -11.20 -4.78
CA SER A 172 -58.50 -12.65 -4.96
C SER A 172 -57.60 -13.46 -4.02
N LEU A 173 -58.19 -14.44 -3.35
CA LEU A 173 -57.52 -15.39 -2.45
C LEU A 173 -57.67 -16.82 -2.99
N THR A 174 -56.56 -17.51 -3.21
CA THR A 174 -56.51 -18.97 -3.29
C THR A 174 -55.46 -19.51 -2.33
N LYS A 175 -55.73 -20.68 -1.75
CA LYS A 175 -55.06 -21.21 -0.55
C LYS A 175 -54.81 -22.72 -0.71
N ASN A 176 -53.76 -23.21 -0.04
CA ASN A 176 -53.26 -24.60 -0.03
C ASN A 176 -52.62 -25.06 -1.38
N THR A 177 -51.71 -26.03 -1.41
CA THR A 177 -51.33 -26.99 -0.35
C THR A 177 -49.81 -27.24 -0.28
N ASN A 178 -49.30 -27.53 0.93
CA ASN A 178 -47.96 -28.09 1.21
C ASN A 178 -47.91 -29.57 0.73
N PRO A 179 -46.75 -30.13 0.30
CA PRO A 179 -45.69 -30.55 1.23
C PRO A 179 -44.26 -30.11 0.85
N SER A 180 -43.40 -30.00 1.87
CA SER A 180 -41.94 -29.88 1.73
C SER A 180 -41.33 -31.21 1.24
N PRO A 181 -40.15 -31.18 0.58
CA PRO A 181 -38.99 -31.69 1.32
C PRO A 181 -37.68 -30.90 1.15
N ILE A 182 -36.96 -30.78 2.28
CA ILE A 182 -35.49 -30.86 2.43
C ILE A 182 -34.63 -29.91 1.58
N SER A 183 -34.08 -28.89 2.25
CA SER A 183 -32.95 -28.10 1.74
C SER A 183 -31.66 -28.93 1.65
N THR A 184 -31.00 -28.90 0.48
CA THR A 184 -29.58 -29.24 0.35
C THR A 184 -28.90 -28.16 -0.47
N SER A 185 -28.31 -27.17 0.20
CA SER A 185 -27.65 -26.01 -0.40
C SER A 185 -26.31 -26.38 -1.05
N LYS A 186 -26.38 -27.01 -2.22
CA LYS A 186 -25.21 -27.27 -3.06
C LYS A 186 -24.87 -25.98 -3.82
N GLU A 187 -23.89 -25.22 -3.32
CA GLU A 187 -23.51 -23.93 -3.92
C GLU A 187 -23.15 -24.10 -5.40
N ARG A 188 -23.95 -23.47 -6.26
CA ARG A 188 -23.78 -23.51 -7.71
C ARG A 188 -22.64 -22.57 -8.08
N PHE A 189 -21.44 -23.12 -8.27
CA PHE A 189 -20.32 -22.43 -8.91
C PHE A 189 -20.79 -21.83 -10.24
N SER A 190 -21.06 -20.53 -10.26
CA SER A 190 -21.52 -19.83 -11.46
C SER A 190 -20.31 -19.48 -12.32
N SER A 191 -19.95 -20.41 -13.21
CA SER A 191 -18.84 -20.28 -14.14
C SER A 191 -19.11 -19.20 -15.19
N PHE A 192 -18.77 -17.95 -14.88
CA PHE A 192 -18.84 -16.83 -15.82
C PHE A 192 -17.67 -16.85 -16.82
N THR A 193 -17.71 -17.77 -17.78
CA THR A 193 -16.83 -17.74 -18.96
C THR A 193 -17.27 -16.64 -19.93
N ASN A 194 -16.86 -15.41 -19.66
CA ASN A 194 -16.94 -14.31 -20.63
C ASN A 194 -15.55 -14.09 -21.25
N ASN A 195 -15.40 -14.45 -22.52
CA ASN A 195 -14.18 -14.22 -23.31
C ASN A 195 -14.07 -12.75 -23.76
N ASN A 196 -14.05 -11.84 -22.79
CA ASN A 196 -13.49 -10.51 -22.95
C ASN A 196 -12.04 -10.57 -22.40
N VAL A 197 -11.11 -9.73 -22.89
CA VAL A 197 -9.70 -9.74 -22.43
C VAL A 197 -9.62 -9.00 -21.08
N SER A 198 -10.19 -9.66 -20.08
CA SER A 198 -10.43 -9.11 -18.75
C SER A 198 -9.22 -9.30 -17.87
N ARG A 199 -8.57 -8.17 -17.54
CA ARG A 199 -7.66 -7.94 -16.41
C ARG A 199 -7.47 -9.15 -15.48
N PRO A 200 -6.26 -9.74 -15.38
CA PRO A 200 -6.02 -10.94 -14.59
C PRO A 200 -6.37 -10.73 -13.12
N SER A 201 -6.84 -11.78 -12.43
CA SER A 201 -7.16 -11.69 -11.01
C SER A 201 -5.88 -11.45 -10.17
N PRO A 202 -5.91 -10.58 -9.14
CA PRO A 202 -4.83 -10.44 -8.17
C PRO A 202 -4.42 -11.79 -7.56
N THR A 203 -5.39 -12.65 -7.25
CA THR A 203 -5.14 -13.96 -6.64
C THR A 203 -4.38 -14.91 -7.56
N GLU A 204 -4.52 -14.77 -8.89
CA GLU A 204 -3.87 -15.66 -9.85
C GLU A 204 -2.38 -15.38 -10.00
N VAL A 205 -1.98 -14.11 -9.92
CA VAL A 205 -0.56 -13.71 -9.92
C VAL A 205 0.18 -14.31 -8.72
N ILE A 206 -0.46 -14.36 -7.55
CA ILE A 206 0.12 -14.97 -6.35
C ILE A 206 0.18 -16.50 -6.46
N LYS A 207 -0.87 -17.16 -7.00
CA LYS A 207 -0.82 -18.60 -7.28
C LYS A 207 0.31 -18.93 -8.26
N ASP A 208 0.45 -18.19 -9.34
CA ASP A 208 1.47 -18.41 -10.37
C ASP A 208 2.89 -18.22 -9.84
N TYR A 209 3.11 -17.20 -9.01
CA TYR A 209 4.38 -16.99 -8.29
C TYR A 209 4.78 -18.21 -7.44
N TYR A 210 3.84 -18.77 -6.65
CA TYR A 210 4.12 -19.95 -5.84
C TYR A 210 4.18 -21.26 -6.65
N ALA A 211 3.40 -21.39 -7.73
CA ALA A 211 3.52 -22.49 -8.67
C ALA A 211 4.90 -22.52 -9.31
N LYS A 212 5.42 -21.36 -9.74
CA LYS A 212 6.80 -21.21 -10.26
C LYS A 212 7.85 -21.59 -9.21
N ILE A 213 7.68 -21.23 -7.94
CA ILE A 213 8.58 -21.66 -6.85
C ILE A 213 8.56 -23.19 -6.68
N ASN A 214 7.37 -23.80 -6.57
CA ASN A 214 7.22 -25.25 -6.41
C ASN A 214 7.77 -26.03 -7.63
N ASN A 215 7.55 -25.51 -8.84
CA ASN A 215 8.08 -26.06 -10.09
C ASN A 215 9.57 -25.73 -10.34
N ARG A 216 10.27 -25.17 -9.34
CA ARG A 216 11.71 -24.80 -9.38
C ARG A 216 12.06 -23.77 -10.46
N GLN A 217 11.07 -23.05 -11.00
CA GLN A 217 11.20 -21.96 -11.97
C GLN A 217 11.62 -20.66 -11.28
N TYR A 218 12.67 -20.72 -10.44
CA TYR A 218 13.02 -19.65 -9.50
C TYR A 218 13.27 -18.29 -10.16
N ARG A 219 13.87 -18.26 -11.36
CA ARG A 219 14.09 -17.00 -12.10
C ARG A 219 12.77 -16.38 -12.58
N SER A 220 11.80 -17.21 -12.98
CA SER A 220 10.47 -16.75 -13.39
C SER A 220 9.66 -16.24 -12.19
N ALA A 221 9.78 -16.88 -11.03
CA ALA A 221 9.18 -16.39 -9.79
C ALA A 221 9.81 -15.06 -9.33
N TRP A 222 11.14 -14.97 -9.36
CA TRP A 222 11.88 -13.73 -9.04
C TRP A 222 11.44 -12.56 -9.91
N ASN A 223 11.32 -12.76 -11.23
CA ASN A 223 10.91 -11.74 -12.19
C ASN A 223 9.43 -11.27 -12.03
N ILE A 224 8.61 -11.91 -11.18
CA ILE A 224 7.25 -11.42 -10.84
C ILE A 224 7.29 -10.34 -9.74
N LEU A 225 8.33 -10.37 -8.89
CA LEU A 225 8.57 -9.28 -7.94
C LEU A 225 9.02 -8.04 -8.72
N PRO A 226 8.49 -6.82 -8.47
CA PRO A 226 9.06 -5.60 -9.03
C PRO A 226 10.45 -5.35 -8.43
N VAL A 227 11.23 -4.50 -9.10
CA VAL A 227 12.63 -4.22 -8.73
C VAL A 227 12.75 -3.75 -7.28
N GLU A 228 11.79 -2.96 -6.80
CA GLU A 228 11.65 -2.52 -5.41
C GLU A 228 11.71 -3.68 -4.39
N LEU A 229 11.05 -4.80 -4.67
CA LEU A 229 11.08 -5.98 -3.79
C LEU A 229 12.30 -6.87 -4.07
N GLN A 230 12.83 -6.89 -5.30
CA GLN A 230 14.05 -7.62 -5.65
C GLN A 230 15.31 -7.03 -4.98
N GLU A 231 15.36 -5.71 -4.84
CA GLU A 231 16.50 -4.95 -4.29
C GLU A 231 16.40 -4.71 -2.77
N ASP A 232 15.22 -4.92 -2.17
CA ASP A 232 14.98 -4.82 -0.73
C ASP A 232 15.99 -5.68 0.06
N LYS A 233 16.83 -5.03 0.86
CA LYS A 233 17.91 -5.68 1.62
C LYS A 233 17.46 -6.36 2.92
N GLU A 234 16.24 -6.10 3.39
CA GLU A 234 15.65 -6.84 4.52
C GLU A 234 15.02 -8.15 4.05
N LEU A 235 14.45 -8.16 2.85
CA LEU A 235 13.90 -9.37 2.21
C LEU A 235 15.01 -10.21 1.55
N HIS A 236 15.88 -9.55 0.79
CA HIS A 236 16.84 -10.15 -0.14
C HIS A 236 18.22 -9.46 -0.03
N PRO A 237 18.94 -9.64 1.08
CA PRO A 237 20.25 -8.99 1.31
C PRO A 237 21.25 -9.27 0.17
N ASN A 238 21.26 -10.50 -0.34
CA ASN A 238 22.09 -10.96 -1.45
C ASN A 238 21.30 -11.03 -2.77
N GLY A 239 20.18 -10.30 -2.88
CA GLY A 239 19.28 -10.32 -4.03
C GLY A 239 18.78 -11.73 -4.37
N TYR A 240 18.84 -12.08 -5.65
CA TYR A 240 18.42 -13.39 -6.17
C TYR A 240 19.18 -14.57 -5.55
N SER A 241 20.43 -14.38 -5.07
CA SER A 241 21.14 -15.44 -4.34
C SER A 241 20.41 -15.79 -3.04
N SER A 242 20.08 -14.80 -2.20
CA SER A 242 19.31 -15.03 -0.97
C SER A 242 17.90 -15.60 -1.22
N PHE A 243 17.30 -15.32 -2.39
CA PHE A 243 16.05 -15.95 -2.80
C PHE A 243 16.22 -17.45 -3.09
N LEU A 244 17.30 -17.83 -3.76
CA LEU A 244 17.65 -19.25 -3.98
C LEU A 244 18.04 -19.93 -2.66
N ASP A 245 18.92 -19.33 -1.86
CA ASP A 245 19.38 -19.85 -0.57
C ASP A 245 18.19 -20.22 0.35
N TRP A 246 17.06 -19.54 0.20
CA TRP A 246 15.78 -19.87 0.84
C TRP A 246 14.92 -20.88 0.05
N TYR A 247 14.45 -20.52 -1.15
CA TYR A 247 13.43 -21.30 -1.89
C TYR A 247 13.97 -22.51 -2.66
N ARG A 248 15.28 -22.60 -2.89
CA ARG A 248 15.96 -23.78 -3.44
C ARG A 248 16.47 -24.70 -2.33
N ASP A 249 17.05 -24.13 -1.26
CA ASP A 249 17.90 -24.90 -0.33
C ASP A 249 17.32 -25.08 1.09
N LYS A 250 16.32 -24.29 1.51
CA LYS A 250 15.61 -24.52 2.79
C LYS A 250 14.19 -25.03 2.59
N VAL A 251 13.44 -24.46 1.65
CA VAL A 251 12.10 -24.92 1.28
C VAL A 251 12.20 -26.07 0.28
N ASP A 252 11.34 -27.07 0.41
CA ASP A 252 11.18 -28.13 -0.59
C ASP A 252 9.87 -27.97 -1.38
N PHE A 253 8.76 -27.71 -0.68
CA PHE A 253 7.42 -27.50 -1.25
C PHE A 253 6.58 -26.52 -0.42
N ILE A 254 5.68 -25.79 -1.06
CA ILE A 254 4.75 -24.86 -0.43
C ILE A 254 3.31 -25.30 -0.75
N ASN A 255 2.59 -25.78 0.26
CA ASN A 255 1.17 -26.09 0.14
C ASN A 255 0.34 -24.85 0.45
N ILE A 256 -0.54 -24.42 -0.45
CA ILE A 256 -1.47 -23.31 -0.24
C ILE A 256 -2.81 -23.88 0.21
N HIS A 257 -3.21 -23.58 1.45
CA HIS A 257 -4.47 -24.05 2.03
C HIS A 257 -5.66 -23.19 1.60
N ASN A 258 -5.44 -21.88 1.50
CA ASN A 258 -6.45 -20.92 1.07
C ASN A 258 -5.75 -19.69 0.45
N ILE A 259 -6.33 -19.16 -0.63
CA ILE A 259 -5.98 -17.85 -1.18
C ILE A 259 -7.23 -17.12 -1.67
N TYR A 260 -7.44 -15.91 -1.16
CA TYR A 260 -8.64 -15.12 -1.46
C TYR A 260 -8.34 -13.63 -1.57
N LEU A 261 -9.17 -12.94 -2.34
CA LEU A 261 -9.17 -11.49 -2.45
C LEU A 261 -9.90 -10.93 -1.22
N ALA A 262 -9.20 -10.16 -0.40
CA ALA A 262 -9.79 -9.54 0.80
C ALA A 262 -10.32 -8.13 0.51
N GLU A 263 -9.75 -7.45 -0.48
CA GLU A 263 -10.12 -6.10 -0.89
C GLU A 263 -9.61 -5.86 -2.33
N SER A 264 -10.34 -5.09 -3.14
CA SER A 264 -9.85 -4.62 -4.45
C SER A 264 -10.68 -3.45 -4.95
N ASN A 265 -10.04 -2.56 -5.69
CA ASN A 265 -10.72 -1.62 -6.59
C ASN A 265 -10.01 -1.62 -7.97
N LYS A 266 -10.18 -0.55 -8.76
CA LYS A 266 -9.54 -0.41 -10.08
C LYS A 266 -8.03 -0.15 -10.04
N ASP A 267 -7.44 0.19 -8.88
CA ASP A 267 -6.03 0.63 -8.76
C ASP A 267 -5.21 -0.26 -7.81
N TYR A 268 -5.82 -0.80 -6.74
CA TYR A 268 -5.16 -1.67 -5.76
C TYR A 268 -5.94 -2.95 -5.47
N ALA A 269 -5.24 -3.93 -4.89
CA ALA A 269 -5.81 -5.16 -4.34
C ALA A 269 -5.03 -5.65 -3.10
N THR A 270 -5.76 -6.24 -2.15
CA THR A 270 -5.19 -6.98 -1.01
C THR A 270 -5.58 -8.45 -1.13
N VAL A 271 -4.59 -9.32 -1.38
CA VAL A 271 -4.77 -10.78 -1.41
C VAL A 271 -4.28 -11.37 -0.10
N LYS A 272 -5.07 -12.25 0.51
CA LYS A 272 -4.71 -13.00 1.71
C LYS A 272 -4.48 -14.47 1.35
N MET A 273 -3.42 -15.05 1.91
CA MET A 273 -3.07 -16.45 1.71
C MET A 273 -2.72 -17.12 3.03
N SER A 274 -3.17 -18.36 3.21
CA SER A 274 -2.70 -19.27 4.26
C SER A 274 -2.01 -20.48 3.61
N SER A 275 -0.85 -20.85 4.12
CA SER A 275 -0.01 -21.90 3.52
C SER A 275 0.84 -22.63 4.57
N THR A 276 1.49 -23.71 4.16
CA THR A 276 2.53 -24.38 4.94
C THR A 276 3.73 -24.66 4.06
N TYR A 277 4.88 -24.13 4.48
CA TYR A 277 6.17 -24.39 3.86
C TYR A 277 6.70 -25.70 4.45
N TYR A 278 6.94 -26.69 3.58
CA TYR A 278 7.58 -27.95 3.91
C TYR A 278 9.08 -27.74 3.68
N MET A 279 9.86 -27.77 4.75
CA MET A 279 11.29 -27.51 4.72
C MET A 279 12.05 -28.80 4.42
N ARG A 280 13.20 -28.72 3.74
CA ARG A 280 14.07 -29.87 3.44
C ARG A 280 14.57 -30.63 4.68
N SER A 281 14.51 -29.99 5.86
CA SER A 281 14.80 -30.60 7.17
C SER A 281 13.61 -31.37 7.77
N GLY A 282 12.54 -31.63 7.02
CA GLY A 282 11.31 -32.27 7.49
C GLY A 282 10.40 -31.37 8.35
N ARG A 283 10.89 -30.21 8.80
CA ARG A 283 10.09 -29.21 9.53
C ARG A 283 8.95 -28.67 8.65
N LYS A 284 7.78 -28.47 9.25
CA LYS A 284 6.66 -27.76 8.63
C LYS A 284 6.53 -26.38 9.27
N ALA A 285 6.39 -25.34 8.46
CA ALA A 285 6.23 -23.96 8.90
C ALA A 285 4.90 -23.40 8.34
N PRO A 286 3.83 -23.31 9.14
CA PRO A 286 2.62 -22.61 8.74
C PRO A 286 2.89 -21.11 8.62
N ILE A 287 2.29 -20.46 7.63
CA ILE A 287 2.48 -19.02 7.40
C ILE A 287 1.26 -18.40 6.72
N ASN A 288 0.81 -17.27 7.28
CA ASN A 288 -0.25 -16.44 6.73
C ASN A 288 0.36 -15.16 6.16
N LEU A 289 -0.04 -14.77 4.95
CA LEU A 289 0.52 -13.64 4.20
C LEU A 289 -0.57 -12.72 3.66
N ASN A 290 -0.38 -11.42 3.87
CA ASN A 290 -1.08 -10.37 3.13
C ASN A 290 -0.16 -9.87 2.02
N PHE A 291 -0.61 -9.99 0.77
CA PHE A 291 0.00 -9.38 -0.40
C PHE A 291 -0.77 -8.12 -0.75
N TYR A 292 -0.06 -7.01 -0.86
CA TYR A 292 -0.58 -5.73 -1.33
C TYR A 292 -0.12 -5.57 -2.77
N MET A 293 -1.05 -5.20 -3.65
CA MET A 293 -0.83 -5.18 -5.09
C MET A 293 -1.36 -3.88 -5.69
N VAL A 294 -0.65 -3.35 -6.67
CA VAL A 294 -1.04 -2.17 -7.46
C VAL A 294 -1.20 -2.54 -8.92
N TRP A 295 -2.09 -1.85 -9.62
CA TRP A 295 -2.35 -2.06 -11.03
C TRP A 295 -1.42 -1.19 -11.88
N ASN A 296 -0.62 -1.83 -12.72
CA ASN A 296 0.23 -1.15 -13.68
C ASN A 296 -0.52 -1.07 -15.03
N GLU A 297 -1.21 0.04 -15.28
CA GLU A 297 -1.94 0.28 -16.53
C GLU A 297 -1.03 0.17 -17.77
N SER A 298 0.21 0.66 -17.70
CA SER A 298 1.16 0.61 -18.82
C SER A 298 1.59 -0.80 -19.22
N GLN A 299 1.49 -1.77 -18.29
CA GLN A 299 1.88 -3.17 -18.50
C GLN A 299 0.69 -4.14 -18.40
N GLN A 300 -0.54 -3.62 -18.22
CA GLN A 300 -1.79 -4.37 -18.07
C GLN A 300 -1.69 -5.56 -17.08
N LYS A 301 -0.97 -5.36 -15.97
CA LYS A 301 -0.69 -6.40 -14.97
C LYS A 301 -0.79 -5.86 -13.54
N TRP A 302 -0.98 -6.75 -12.58
CA TRP A 302 -0.80 -6.45 -11.16
C TRP A 302 0.66 -6.60 -10.74
N GLU A 303 1.15 -5.69 -9.92
CA GLU A 303 2.49 -5.72 -9.33
C GLU A 303 2.43 -5.81 -7.81
N LEU A 304 3.31 -6.62 -7.22
CA LEU A 304 3.43 -6.81 -5.78
C LEU A 304 4.11 -5.59 -5.14
N SER A 305 3.36 -4.74 -4.45
CA SER A 305 3.92 -3.58 -3.75
C SER A 305 4.49 -3.92 -2.38
N LYS A 306 3.90 -4.90 -1.65
CA LYS A 306 4.33 -5.27 -0.29
C LYS A 306 3.86 -6.66 0.12
N THR A 307 4.62 -7.35 0.97
CA THR A 307 4.23 -8.64 1.57
C THR A 307 4.41 -8.65 3.09
N LYS A 308 3.30 -8.70 3.84
CA LYS A 308 3.28 -8.73 5.31
C LYS A 308 2.93 -10.14 5.83
N ILE A 309 3.59 -10.58 6.91
CA ILE A 309 3.16 -11.77 7.66
C ILE A 309 2.03 -11.38 8.62
N VAL A 310 1.01 -12.22 8.69
CA VAL A 310 0.04 -12.23 9.79
C VAL A 310 0.45 -13.35 10.74
N ASN A 311 0.66 -13.00 12.01
CA ASN A 311 0.83 -13.94 13.10
C ASN A 311 -0.55 -14.35 13.62
#